data_AF-A0A847AJR1-F1
#
_entry.id   AF-A0A847AJR1-F1
#
_cell.length_a   1.000
_cell.length_b   1.000
_cell.length_c   1.000
_cell.angle_alpha   90.00
_cell.angle_beta   90.00
_cell.angle_gamma   90.00
#
_symmetry.space_group_name_H-M   'P 1'
#
loop_
_entity.id
_entity.type
_entity.pdbx_description
1 polymer ?
#
loop_
_entity_poly.entity_id
_entity_poly.type
_entity_poly.pdbx_seq_one_letter_code
_entity_poly.pdbx_strand_id
1 'polypeptide(L)'
;NQIDWSLKTKHRKVFEYYKKLIKLRKNHPAFRIGDPDKIAKYIHFCTEYKPGTVGYCINGKAAGDPWAHIIIIFNGTKTGITVPLPEGVFKMTAGNYKIDEEGMGGPVAKSIEVPGISMTILTGKVLN
;
A
#
# COMPACT_ATOMS: atom_id res chain seq x y z
N ASN A 1 8.53 18.04 -27.55
CA ASN A 1 7.81 17.15 -26.59
C ASN A 1 7.64 15.72 -27.10
N GLN A 2 8.60 15.15 -27.83
CA GLN A 2 8.50 13.76 -28.30
C GLN A 2 8.73 12.79 -27.14
N ILE A 3 8.04 11.66 -27.14
CA ILE A 3 8.27 10.58 -26.17
C ILE A 3 9.49 9.78 -26.65
N ASP A 4 10.54 9.73 -25.83
CA ASP A 4 11.70 8.86 -26.07
C ASP A 4 11.39 7.43 -25.60
N TRP A 5 11.05 6.57 -26.57
CA TRP A 5 10.73 5.17 -26.31
C TRP A 5 11.93 4.33 -25.85
N SER A 6 13.17 4.78 -26.05
CA SER A 6 14.36 4.09 -25.56
C SER A 6 14.41 4.07 -24.02
N LEU A 7 13.89 5.13 -23.37
CA LEU A 7 13.80 5.23 -21.92
C LEU A 7 12.86 4.18 -21.33
N LYS A 8 11.79 3.80 -22.04
CA LYS A 8 10.89 2.71 -21.60
C LYS A 8 11.64 1.37 -21.54
N THR A 9 12.46 1.09 -22.53
CA THR A 9 13.27 -0.13 -22.57
C THR A 9 14.35 -0.10 -21.49
N LYS A 10 15.07 1.03 -21.36
CA LYS A 10 16.10 1.25 -20.34
C LYS A 10 15.55 1.13 -18.91
N HIS A 11 14.36 1.68 -18.66
CA HIS A 11 13.71 1.71 -17.35
C HIS A 11 12.56 0.70 -17.25
N ARG A 12 12.72 -0.49 -17.85
CA ARG A 12 11.67 -1.53 -17.88
C ARG A 12 11.11 -1.85 -16.49
N LYS A 13 11.96 -1.94 -15.46
CA LYS A 13 11.53 -2.22 -14.08
C LYS A 13 10.57 -1.16 -13.54
N VAL A 14 10.86 0.12 -13.82
CA VAL A 14 10.01 1.25 -13.43
C VAL A 14 8.68 1.18 -14.19
N PHE A 15 8.73 0.94 -15.50
CA PHE A 15 7.54 0.76 -16.32
C PHE A 15 6.62 -0.36 -15.78
N GLU A 16 7.18 -1.54 -15.47
CA GLU A 16 6.40 -2.67 -14.93
C GLU A 16 5.85 -2.36 -13.53
N TYR A 17 6.59 -1.65 -12.68
CA TYR A 17 6.10 -1.21 -11.38
C TYR A 17 4.85 -0.33 -11.50
N TYR A 18 4.89 0.70 -12.36
CA TYR A 18 3.73 1.55 -12.61
C TYR A 18 2.55 0.79 -13.23
N LYS A 19 2.82 -0.10 -14.19
CA LYS A 19 1.79 -0.96 -14.79
C LYS A 19 1.08 -1.80 -13.73
N LYS A 20 1.83 -2.37 -12.78
CA LYS A 20 1.29 -3.15 -11.65
C LYS A 20 0.51 -2.28 -10.67
N LEU A 21 0.96 -1.06 -10.34
CA LEU A 21 0.19 -0.12 -9.51
C LEU A 21 -1.16 0.25 -10.14
N ILE A 22 -1.16 0.50 -11.45
CA ILE A 22 -2.39 0.81 -12.19
C ILE A 22 -3.34 -0.40 -12.15
N LYS A 23 -2.82 -1.62 -12.37
CA LYS A 23 -3.60 -2.85 -12.26
C LYS A 23 -4.19 -3.02 -10.87
N LEU A 24 -3.39 -2.85 -9.82
CA LEU A 24 -3.81 -2.90 -8.42
C LEU A 24 -4.98 -1.95 -8.15
N ARG A 25 -4.86 -0.66 -8.53
CA ARG A 25 -5.96 0.32 -8.36
C ARG A 25 -7.23 -0.07 -9.13
N LYS A 26 -7.11 -0.69 -10.30
CA LYS A 26 -8.26 -1.16 -11.09
C LYS A 26 -8.96 -2.33 -10.40
N ASN A 27 -8.20 -3.29 -9.89
CA ASN A 27 -8.73 -4.50 -9.27
C ASN A 27 -9.41 -4.24 -7.91
N HIS A 28 -9.00 -3.19 -7.20
CA HIS A 28 -9.42 -2.93 -5.83
C HIS A 28 -10.29 -1.65 -5.70
N PRO A 29 -11.62 -1.77 -5.53
CA PRO A 29 -12.51 -0.62 -5.36
C PRO A 29 -12.20 0.22 -4.10
N ALA A 30 -11.53 -0.33 -3.09
CA ALA A 30 -11.09 0.42 -1.90
C ALA A 30 -10.21 1.63 -2.26
N PHE A 31 -9.50 1.60 -3.39
CA PHE A 31 -8.68 2.73 -3.86
C PHE A 31 -9.46 3.72 -4.74
N ARG A 32 -10.72 3.44 -5.07
CA ARG A 32 -11.55 4.20 -6.02
C ARG A 32 -12.84 4.73 -5.39
N ILE A 33 -12.87 4.90 -4.07
CA ILE A 33 -13.99 5.51 -3.36
C ILE A 33 -14.13 6.97 -3.84
N GLY A 34 -15.23 7.29 -4.54
CA GLY A 34 -15.49 8.62 -5.09
C GLY A 34 -16.42 9.50 -4.24
N ASP A 35 -16.96 8.94 -3.16
CA ASP A 35 -17.92 9.57 -2.26
C ASP A 35 -17.20 10.07 -1.00
N PRO A 36 -17.21 11.40 -0.73
CA PRO A 36 -16.52 11.99 0.42
C PRO A 36 -16.95 11.43 1.78
N ASP A 37 -18.24 11.14 1.96
CA ASP A 37 -18.76 10.62 3.22
C ASP A 37 -18.26 9.19 3.47
N LYS A 38 -18.15 8.40 2.39
CA LYS A 38 -17.53 7.07 2.45
C LYS A 38 -16.02 7.15 2.70
N ILE A 39 -15.32 8.12 2.10
CA ILE A 39 -13.89 8.34 2.38
C ILE A 39 -13.68 8.59 3.87
N ALA A 40 -14.43 9.53 4.45
CA ALA A 40 -14.32 9.89 5.86
C ALA A 40 -14.65 8.71 6.80
N LYS A 41 -15.55 7.82 6.39
CA LYS A 41 -15.94 6.64 7.17
C LYS A 41 -15.00 5.45 7.01
N TYR A 42 -14.44 5.23 5.82
CA TYR A 42 -13.72 4.00 5.50
C TYR A 42 -12.21 4.14 5.58
N ILE A 43 -11.67 5.36 5.52
CA ILE A 43 -10.25 5.64 5.56
C ILE A 43 -9.90 6.38 6.85
N HIS A 44 -8.92 5.90 7.60
CA HIS A 44 -8.45 6.54 8.82
C HIS A 44 -6.94 6.37 9.00
N PHE A 45 -6.29 7.30 9.71
CA PHE A 45 -4.91 7.14 10.12
C PHE A 45 -4.83 6.07 11.23
N CYS A 46 -4.01 5.04 11.01
CA CYS A 46 -3.88 3.90 11.91
C CYS A 46 -2.44 3.58 12.30
N THR A 47 -1.50 4.45 11.90
CA THR A 47 -0.10 4.37 12.29
C THR A 47 0.26 5.64 13.03
N GLU A 48 1.21 5.55 13.95
CA GLU A 48 1.76 6.72 14.63
C GLU A 48 2.31 7.75 13.63
N TYR A 49 2.08 9.03 13.92
CA TYR A 49 2.64 10.10 13.13
C TYR A 49 4.17 10.11 13.26
N LYS A 50 4.86 10.09 12.12
CA LYS A 50 6.31 10.27 12.03
C LYS A 50 6.61 11.28 10.91
N PRO A 51 7.48 12.29 11.14
CA PRO A 51 7.84 13.24 10.10
C PRO A 51 8.30 12.55 8.81
N GLY A 52 7.75 12.98 7.67
CA GLY A 52 8.07 12.40 6.36
C GLY A 52 7.45 11.02 6.11
N THR A 53 6.56 10.54 6.97
CA THR A 53 5.84 9.26 6.83
C THR A 53 4.34 9.51 6.87
N VAL A 54 3.59 8.75 6.07
CA VAL A 54 2.12 8.76 6.11
C VAL A 54 1.64 7.31 6.07
N GLY A 55 0.84 6.90 7.06
CA GLY A 55 0.21 5.58 7.08
C GLY A 55 -1.29 5.67 7.38
N TYR A 56 -2.09 4.97 6.57
CA TYR A 56 -3.54 4.93 6.72
C TYR A 56 -4.09 3.53 6.48
N CYS A 57 -5.22 3.26 7.10
CA CYS A 57 -5.98 2.04 6.98
C CYS A 57 -7.26 2.30 6.19
N ILE A 58 -7.65 1.33 5.36
CA ILE A 58 -8.90 1.31 4.63
C ILE A 58 -9.72 0.11 5.08
N ASN A 59 -10.98 0.35 5.44
CA ASN A 59 -11.99 -0.68 5.59
C ASN A 59 -12.45 -1.14 4.19
N GLY A 60 -11.69 -2.05 3.60
CA GLY A 60 -11.95 -2.53 2.25
C GLY A 60 -13.26 -3.32 2.17
N LYS A 61 -13.64 -4.06 3.22
CA LYS A 61 -14.96 -4.74 3.27
C LYS A 61 -16.12 -3.75 3.09
N ALA A 62 -16.10 -2.63 3.79
CA ALA A 62 -17.13 -1.58 3.66
C ALA A 62 -17.10 -0.88 2.29
N ALA A 63 -15.93 -0.87 1.63
CA ALA A 63 -15.76 -0.38 0.27
C ALA A 63 -16.10 -1.41 -0.82
N GLY A 64 -16.54 -2.62 -0.47
CA GLY A 64 -16.83 -3.71 -1.42
C GLY A 64 -15.59 -4.33 -2.04
N ASP A 65 -14.44 -4.24 -1.38
CA ASP A 65 -13.15 -4.76 -1.83
C ASP A 65 -12.94 -6.22 -1.42
N PRO A 66 -12.26 -7.04 -2.23
CA PRO A 66 -11.83 -8.39 -1.83
C PRO A 66 -10.93 -8.40 -0.58
N TRP A 67 -10.20 -7.32 -0.34
CA TRP A 67 -9.38 -7.18 0.86
C TRP A 67 -10.19 -6.54 1.99
N ALA A 68 -10.39 -7.27 3.08
CA ALA A 68 -11.20 -6.80 4.20
C ALA A 68 -10.58 -5.57 4.90
N HIS A 69 -9.28 -5.62 5.17
CA HIS A 69 -8.51 -4.52 5.77
C HIS A 69 -7.25 -4.30 4.95
N ILE A 70 -6.95 -3.04 4.66
CA ILE A 70 -5.78 -2.61 3.90
C ILE A 70 -5.03 -1.58 4.74
N ILE A 71 -3.72 -1.76 4.89
CA ILE A 71 -2.82 -0.78 5.51
C ILE A 71 -1.87 -0.31 4.43
N ILE A 72 -1.75 1.01 4.25
CA ILE A 72 -0.79 1.61 3.32
C ILE A 72 0.14 2.50 4.11
N ILE A 73 1.45 2.35 3.87
CA ILE A 73 2.49 3.14 4.50
C ILE A 73 3.39 3.72 3.41
N PHE A 74 3.54 5.04 3.41
CA PHE A 74 4.52 5.76 2.61
C PHE A 74 5.62 6.28 3.51
N ASN A 75 6.87 5.89 3.21
CA ASN A 75 8.06 6.44 3.86
C ASN A 75 8.77 7.36 2.86
N GLY A 76 8.64 8.67 3.05
CA GLY A 76 9.33 9.69 2.25
C GLY A 76 10.73 10.03 2.76
N THR A 77 11.16 9.45 3.89
CA THR A 77 12.51 9.67 4.43
C THR A 77 13.54 8.83 3.68
N LYS A 78 14.83 9.19 3.80
CA LYS A 78 15.93 8.44 3.15
C LYS A 78 16.30 7.14 3.86
N THR A 79 15.82 6.94 5.09
CA THR A 79 16.17 5.81 5.95
C THR A 79 14.99 4.89 6.15
N GLY A 80 15.25 3.62 6.45
CA GLY A 80 14.21 2.69 6.89
C GLY A 80 13.57 3.15 8.19
N ILE A 81 12.30 2.85 8.35
CA ILE A 81 11.54 3.10 9.58
C ILE A 81 10.82 1.83 10.02
N THR A 82 10.69 1.63 11.33
CA THR A 82 9.80 0.61 11.89
C THR A 82 8.46 1.25 12.23
N VAL A 83 7.37 0.66 11.71
CA VAL A 83 6.01 1.14 11.95
C VAL A 83 5.25 0.08 12.74
N PRO A 84 4.74 0.40 13.95
CA PRO A 84 3.82 -0.47 14.67
C PRO A 84 2.54 -0.71 13.85
N LEU A 85 2.03 -1.92 13.89
CA LEU A 85 0.79 -2.32 13.21
C LEU A 85 -0.34 -2.50 14.22
N PRO A 86 -1.60 -2.26 13.81
CA PRO A 86 -2.76 -2.68 14.57
C PRO A 86 -2.72 -4.19 14.87
N GLU A 87 -3.46 -4.61 15.90
CA GLU A 87 -3.55 -6.02 16.24
C GLU A 87 -4.16 -6.83 15.09
N GLY A 88 -3.48 -7.89 14.68
CA GLY A 88 -3.89 -8.70 13.55
C GLY A 88 -2.73 -9.38 12.86
N VAL A 89 -3.08 -10.15 11.83
CA VAL A 89 -2.12 -10.82 10.96
C VAL A 89 -2.36 -10.36 9.53
N PHE A 90 -1.30 -9.86 8.92
CA PHE A 90 -1.33 -9.27 7.59
C PHE A 90 -0.37 -9.97 6.65
N LYS A 91 -0.61 -9.81 5.35
CA LYS A 91 0.27 -10.23 4.26
C LYS A 91 0.69 -9.01 3.46
N MET A 92 1.97 -8.92 3.11
CA MET A 92 2.49 -7.82 2.31
C MET A 92 2.13 -8.01 0.84
N THR A 93 1.38 -7.10 0.23
CA THR A 93 0.96 -7.16 -1.18
C THR A 93 1.72 -6.18 -2.07
N ALA A 94 2.29 -5.14 -1.48
CA ALA A 94 3.26 -4.27 -2.15
C ALA A 94 4.37 -3.88 -1.17
N GLY A 95 5.61 -3.82 -1.66
CA GLY A 95 6.79 -3.48 -0.88
C GLY A 95 8.06 -3.83 -1.65
N ASN A 96 9.19 -3.21 -1.31
CA ASN A 96 10.49 -3.50 -1.93
C ASN A 96 10.48 -3.45 -3.47
N TYR A 97 9.78 -2.45 -4.04
CA TYR A 97 9.56 -2.28 -5.49
C TYR A 97 8.87 -3.45 -6.19
N LYS A 98 8.19 -4.32 -5.43
CA LYS A 98 7.41 -5.45 -5.93
C LYS A 98 5.95 -5.31 -5.53
N ILE A 99 5.08 -5.86 -6.37
CA ILE A 99 3.63 -5.92 -6.17
C ILE A 99 3.19 -7.31 -6.56
N ASP A 100 2.47 -7.95 -5.64
CA ASP A 100 1.84 -9.25 -5.76
C ASP A 100 0.52 -9.21 -4.96
N GLU A 101 -0.60 -9.24 -5.68
CA GLU A 101 -1.94 -9.14 -5.09
C GLU A 101 -2.31 -10.39 -4.28
N GLU A 102 -1.67 -11.53 -4.56
CA GLU A 102 -1.81 -12.74 -3.75
C GLU A 102 -0.98 -12.64 -2.47
N GLY A 103 0.03 -11.76 -2.47
CA GLY A 103 0.88 -11.39 -1.35
C GLY A 103 2.23 -12.10 -1.32
N MET A 104 3.19 -11.48 -0.65
CA MET A 104 4.61 -11.83 -0.63
C MET A 104 5.08 -12.14 0.80
N GLY A 105 5.98 -13.11 0.91
CA GLY A 105 6.60 -13.48 2.19
C GLY A 105 5.64 -14.19 3.16
N GLY A 106 6.04 -14.22 4.42
CA GLY A 106 5.26 -14.78 5.52
C GLY A 106 4.26 -13.78 6.14
N PRO A 107 3.46 -14.24 7.12
CA PRO A 107 2.59 -13.36 7.89
C PRO A 107 3.39 -12.28 8.64
N VAL A 108 2.83 -11.08 8.71
CA VAL A 108 3.38 -9.91 9.41
C VAL A 108 2.41 -9.50 10.52
N ALA A 109 2.95 -9.22 11.70
CA ALA A 109 2.20 -8.77 12.87
C ALA A 109 3.07 -7.85 13.75
N LYS A 110 2.43 -7.08 14.63
CA LYS A 110 3.05 -6.13 15.59
C LYS A 110 3.76 -4.93 14.97
N SER A 111 4.65 -5.14 14.00
CA SER A 111 5.36 -4.06 13.30
C SER A 111 5.87 -4.50 11.93
N ILE A 112 6.26 -3.52 11.11
CA ILE A 112 6.90 -3.74 9.81
C ILE A 112 8.02 -2.72 9.60
N GLU A 113 9.10 -3.16 8.97
CA GLU A 113 10.14 -2.26 8.46
C GLU A 113 9.75 -1.77 7.06
N VAL A 114 9.76 -0.45 6.87
CA VAL A 114 9.47 0.20 5.60
C VAL A 114 10.72 0.93 5.12
N PRO A 115 11.34 0.49 3.99
CA PRO A 115 12.55 1.12 3.46
C PRO A 115 12.36 2.61 3.17
N GLY A 116 13.47 3.35 3.12
CA GLY A 116 13.46 4.76 2.70
C GLY A 116 12.93 4.92 1.27
N ILE A 117 12.23 6.03 1.01
CA ILE A 117 11.64 6.39 -0.29
C ILE A 117 10.86 5.20 -0.88
N SER A 118 9.89 4.70 -0.13
CA SER A 118 9.14 3.50 -0.52
C SER A 118 7.69 3.52 -0.05
N MET A 119 6.92 2.57 -0.58
CA MET A 119 5.55 2.29 -0.19
C MET A 119 5.42 0.81 0.17
N THR A 120 4.72 0.54 1.26
CA THR A 120 4.31 -0.80 1.66
C THR A 120 2.79 -0.86 1.76
N ILE A 121 2.19 -1.92 1.21
CA ILE A 121 0.76 -2.25 1.35
C ILE A 121 0.66 -3.61 2.04
N LEU A 122 -0.10 -3.65 3.12
CA LEU A 122 -0.44 -4.86 3.86
C LEU A 122 -1.94 -5.10 3.78
N THR A 123 -2.34 -6.36 3.72
CA THR A 123 -3.75 -6.76 3.69
C THR A 123 -3.98 -7.91 4.64
N GLY A 124 -5.14 -7.98 5.31
CA GLY A 124 -5.34 -9.04 6.29
C GLY A 124 -6.63 -8.93 7.09
N LYS A 125 -6.65 -9.64 8.21
CA LYS A 125 -7.73 -9.59 9.20
C LYS A 125 -7.20 -8.89 10.45
N VAL A 126 -7.87 -7.82 10.84
CA VAL A 126 -7.68 -7.19 12.14
C VAL A 126 -8.35 -8.11 13.17
N LEU A 127 -7.68 -8.36 14.30
CA LEU A 127 -8.30 -9.01 15.45
C LEU A 127 -8.96 -7.90 16.26
N ASN A 128 -10.29 -7.99 16.41
CA ASN A 128 -11.06 -7.08 17.26
C ASN A 128 -10.99 -7.55 18.71
#